data_AF-A0A973D0V6-F1
#
_entry.id   AF-A0A973D0V6-F1
#
_cell.length_a   1.000
_cell.length_b   1.000
_cell.length_c   1.000
_cell.angle_alpha   90.00
_cell.angle_beta   90.00
_cell.angle_gamma   90.00
#
_symmetry.space_group_name_H-M   'P 1'
#
loop_
_entity.id
_entity.type
_entity.pdbx_description
1 polymer ?
#
loop_
_entity_poly.entity_id
_entity_poly.type
_entity_poly.pdbx_seq_one_letter_code
_entity_poly.pdbx_strand_id
1 'polypeptide(L)'
;SDARIDWPSYERIEEKIATDYLWPKLKSFSESNFCSPGCIFVTHSTGDLVTRHVFDNMETWLEAAGKPALNVLASIDLAGAGGGSELADLAVDLQSNDSWYMLPFKAALSYFTGGSTTMPDDLGTMYDLQVTTARNIATTPNSIPRLRFAGGGDDAYMTSKAILNGTDDSVVALHSACGAINARGIDSCSSRIEMDGQVDSANGPDGLVYNNYPILQGENISHAGIMSFYGTTNAIDDELAYVRNSFSSNGLSVTFDTYVYNYKPWWYGFWASADQYQYVRGSGDKMVSEIIYDTFNQ
;
A
#
# COMPACT_ATOMS: atom_id res chain seq x y z
N SER A 1 2.74 16.96 14.73
CA SER A 1 3.37 16.11 15.76
C SER A 1 3.07 14.69 15.39
N ASP A 2 4.02 13.78 15.59
CA ASP A 2 3.91 12.44 15.04
C ASP A 2 3.74 11.43 16.18
N ALA A 3 3.02 10.36 15.91
CA ALA A 3 2.82 9.27 16.84
C ALA A 3 2.87 7.93 16.09
N ARG A 4 3.30 6.89 16.78
CA ARG A 4 3.44 5.53 16.23
C ARG A 4 2.53 4.57 16.98
N ILE A 5 1.91 3.67 16.23
CA ILE A 5 1.19 2.50 16.72
C ILE A 5 1.99 1.28 16.27
N ASP A 6 2.35 0.42 17.22
CA ASP A 6 3.19 -0.74 17.00
C ASP A 6 2.46 -2.00 17.44
N TRP A 7 2.57 -3.05 16.64
CA TRP A 7 2.02 -4.36 16.94
C TRP A 7 2.95 -5.45 16.40
N PRO A 8 2.98 -6.63 17.02
CA PRO A 8 3.72 -7.77 16.51
C PRO A 8 3.01 -8.44 15.33
N SER A 9 3.77 -9.00 14.39
CA SER A 9 3.25 -9.73 13.23
C SER A 9 2.70 -11.13 13.58
N TYR A 10 3.08 -11.69 14.72
CA TYR A 10 2.63 -13.01 15.18
C TYR A 10 1.27 -12.99 15.89
N GLU A 11 0.65 -11.83 16.10
CA GLU A 11 -0.72 -11.74 16.64
C GLU A 11 -1.74 -11.54 15.51
N ARG A 12 -3.02 -11.79 15.79
CA ARG A 12 -4.14 -11.59 14.84
C ARG A 12 -4.75 -10.20 14.94
N ILE A 13 -5.20 -9.65 13.81
CA ILE A 13 -5.76 -8.29 13.69
C ILE A 13 -6.97 -8.11 14.59
N GLU A 14 -7.98 -8.98 14.47
CA GLU A 14 -9.24 -8.89 15.22
C GLU A 14 -9.13 -9.40 16.67
N GLU A 15 -7.94 -9.85 17.08
CA GLU A 15 -7.66 -10.33 18.43
C GLU A 15 -6.72 -9.35 19.17
N LYS A 16 -5.52 -9.80 19.57
CA LYS A 16 -4.63 -9.03 20.42
C LYS A 16 -4.16 -7.74 19.77
N ILE A 17 -3.99 -7.70 18.44
CA ILE A 17 -3.61 -6.45 17.76
C ILE A 17 -4.65 -5.36 18.07
N ALA A 18 -5.94 -5.63 17.87
CA ALA A 18 -7.02 -4.70 18.19
C ALA A 18 -7.04 -4.33 19.68
N THR A 19 -7.00 -5.31 20.59
CA THR A 19 -7.24 -5.07 22.01
C THR A 19 -6.04 -4.52 22.78
N ASP A 20 -4.85 -5.04 22.50
CA ASP A 20 -3.66 -4.81 23.34
C ASP A 20 -2.75 -3.73 22.76
N TYR A 21 -2.83 -3.46 21.45
CA TYR A 21 -1.94 -2.54 20.74
C TYR A 21 -2.67 -1.33 20.15
N LEU A 22 -3.73 -1.55 19.36
CA LEU A 22 -4.48 -0.47 18.72
C LEU A 22 -5.31 0.32 19.74
N TRP A 23 -6.16 -0.37 20.49
CA TRP A 23 -7.12 0.27 21.40
C TRP A 23 -6.47 1.21 22.42
N PRO A 24 -5.40 0.83 23.15
CA PRO A 24 -4.76 1.73 24.11
C PRO A 24 -4.23 3.02 23.47
N LYS A 25 -3.72 2.95 22.23
CA LYS A 25 -3.22 4.10 21.48
C LYS A 25 -4.35 5.01 21.02
N LEU A 26 -5.41 4.45 20.42
CA LEU A 26 -6.57 5.22 19.99
C LEU A 26 -7.24 5.95 21.17
N LYS A 27 -7.36 5.27 22.31
CA LYS A 27 -7.86 5.88 23.55
C LYS A 27 -6.96 7.04 24.01
N SER A 28 -5.63 6.85 24.00
CA SER A 28 -4.68 7.89 24.36
C SER A 28 -4.73 9.11 23.43
N PHE A 29 -4.89 8.90 22.12
CA PHE A 29 -5.05 9.98 21.15
C PHE A 29 -6.33 10.78 21.38
N SER A 30 -7.41 10.09 21.72
CA SER A 30 -8.69 10.75 22.05
C SER A 30 -8.58 11.56 23.34
N GLU A 31 -7.98 11.01 24.40
CA GLU A 31 -7.80 11.70 25.69
C GLU A 31 -6.92 12.95 25.60
N SER A 32 -5.91 12.92 24.72
CA SER A 32 -4.98 14.03 24.53
C SER A 32 -5.42 15.03 23.47
N ASN A 33 -6.58 14.82 22.82
CA ASN A 33 -7.03 15.58 21.64
C ASN A 33 -5.96 15.63 20.53
N PHE A 34 -5.17 14.57 20.39
CA PHE A 34 -4.03 14.50 19.47
C PHE A 34 -4.45 14.79 18.02
N CYS A 35 -5.59 14.24 17.60
CA CYS A 35 -6.11 14.42 16.25
C CYS A 35 -6.99 15.67 16.08
N SER A 36 -7.06 16.59 17.05
CA SER A 36 -7.87 17.80 16.89
C SER A 36 -7.55 18.65 15.65
N PRO A 37 -6.28 18.81 15.22
CA PRO A 37 -5.95 19.51 13.97
C PRO A 37 -6.29 18.70 12.70
N GLY A 38 -6.64 17.43 12.85
CA GLY A 38 -6.73 16.45 11.75
C GLY A 38 -5.51 15.51 11.75
N CYS A 39 -5.78 14.21 11.74
CA CYS A 39 -4.75 13.17 11.62
C CYS A 39 -4.76 12.54 10.23
N ILE A 40 -3.58 12.24 9.71
CA ILE A 40 -3.38 11.37 8.54
C ILE A 40 -2.68 10.11 9.03
N PHE A 41 -3.24 8.95 8.73
CA PHE A 41 -2.60 7.67 9.02
C PHE A 41 -1.64 7.34 7.88
N VAL A 42 -0.37 7.11 8.17
CA VAL A 42 0.60 6.63 7.17
C VAL A 42 0.89 5.18 7.48
N THR A 43 0.66 4.31 6.50
CA THR A 43 0.76 2.87 6.67
C THR A 43 1.64 2.26 5.59
N HIS A 44 2.22 1.11 5.89
CA HIS A 44 2.96 0.31 4.94
C HIS A 44 2.56 -1.15 5.06
N SER A 45 2.50 -1.88 3.94
CA SER A 45 2.27 -3.32 3.91
C SER A 45 1.02 -3.72 4.71
N THR A 46 1.15 -4.62 5.68
CA THR A 46 0.09 -5.07 6.62
C THR A 46 -0.65 -3.93 7.33
N GLY A 47 0.01 -2.78 7.51
CA GLY A 47 -0.59 -1.60 8.13
C GLY A 47 -1.85 -1.10 7.42
N ASP A 48 -1.99 -1.38 6.12
CA ASP A 48 -3.21 -1.09 5.36
C ASP A 48 -4.42 -1.85 5.91
N LEU A 49 -4.29 -3.18 6.09
CA LEU A 49 -5.38 -4.02 6.60
C LEU A 49 -5.71 -3.69 8.05
N VAL A 50 -4.68 -3.49 8.87
CA VAL A 50 -4.82 -3.07 10.28
C VAL A 50 -5.56 -1.74 10.37
N THR A 51 -5.20 -0.76 9.54
CA THR A 51 -5.85 0.56 9.53
C THR A 51 -7.28 0.48 8.99
N ARG A 52 -7.58 -0.43 8.06
CA ARG A 52 -8.98 -0.69 7.68
C ARG A 52 -9.80 -1.14 8.88
N HIS A 53 -9.27 -2.08 9.64
CA HIS A 53 -9.91 -2.57 10.85
C HIS A 53 -10.08 -1.48 11.91
N VAL A 54 -9.10 -0.58 12.06
CA VAL A 54 -9.24 0.61 12.90
C VAL A 54 -10.40 1.48 12.43
N PHE A 55 -10.46 1.84 11.15
CA PHE A 55 -11.49 2.77 10.65
C PHE A 55 -12.91 2.21 10.74
N ASP A 56 -13.09 0.90 10.59
CA ASP A 56 -14.40 0.26 10.74
C ASP A 56 -14.90 0.26 12.19
N ASN A 57 -14.00 0.28 13.17
CA ASN A 57 -14.36 0.03 14.57
C ASN A 57 -14.10 1.20 15.52
N MET A 58 -13.22 2.14 15.17
CA MET A 58 -12.72 3.15 16.11
C MET A 58 -13.82 4.03 16.70
N GLU A 59 -14.82 4.40 15.89
CA GLU A 59 -15.92 5.26 16.34
C GLU A 59 -16.74 4.53 17.41
N THR A 60 -17.13 3.28 17.14
CA THR A 60 -17.83 2.40 18.08
C THR A 60 -17.02 2.16 19.35
N TRP A 61 -15.71 1.88 19.24
CA TRP A 61 -14.83 1.63 20.39
C TRP A 61 -14.70 2.87 21.29
N LEU A 62 -14.52 4.06 20.68
CA LEU A 62 -14.39 5.31 21.42
C LEU A 62 -15.73 5.70 22.05
N GLU A 63 -16.84 5.59 21.32
CA GLU A 63 -18.18 5.86 21.84
C GLU A 63 -18.50 4.97 23.05
N ALA A 64 -18.26 3.67 22.95
CA ALA A 64 -18.49 2.71 24.04
C ALA A 64 -17.65 3.05 25.29
N ALA A 65 -16.50 3.70 25.13
CA ALA A 65 -15.65 4.15 26.22
C ALA A 65 -15.95 5.59 26.70
N GLY A 66 -16.98 6.25 26.17
CA GLY A 66 -17.32 7.64 26.47
C GLY A 66 -16.24 8.63 26.02
N LYS A 67 -15.55 8.33 24.92
CA LYS A 67 -14.44 9.10 24.35
C LYS A 67 -14.89 9.84 23.09
N PRO A 68 -14.39 11.06 22.83
CA PRO A 68 -14.64 11.73 21.56
C PRO A 68 -13.99 10.97 20.40
N ALA A 69 -14.65 10.98 19.24
CA ALA A 69 -14.10 10.44 18.00
C ALA A 69 -12.81 11.17 17.57
N LEU A 70 -11.92 10.47 16.88
CA LEU A 70 -10.72 11.06 16.30
C LEU A 70 -11.07 11.75 14.98
N ASN A 71 -10.60 12.98 14.79
CA ASN A 71 -10.70 13.68 13.50
C ASN A 71 -9.62 13.15 12.55
N VAL A 72 -9.95 12.11 11.79
CA VAL A 72 -9.07 11.49 10.79
C VAL A 72 -9.43 12.02 9.40
N LEU A 73 -8.46 12.65 8.73
CA LEU A 73 -8.65 13.26 7.42
C LEU A 73 -8.50 12.24 6.29
N ALA A 74 -7.51 11.36 6.39
CA ALA A 74 -7.20 10.34 5.39
C ALA A 74 -6.28 9.23 5.96
N SER A 75 -6.11 8.15 5.19
CA SER A 75 -4.90 7.32 5.25
C SER A 75 -4.08 7.44 3.97
N ILE A 76 -2.78 7.24 4.11
CA ILE A 76 -1.83 7.07 3.00
C ILE A 76 -1.24 5.68 3.17
N ASP A 77 -1.61 4.79 2.26
CA ASP A 77 -1.24 3.38 2.27
C ASP A 77 -0.11 3.17 1.25
N LEU A 78 1.10 2.90 1.75
CA LEU A 78 2.30 2.66 0.96
C LEU A 78 2.45 1.15 0.74
N ALA A 79 2.33 0.68 -0.50
CA ALA A 79 2.43 -0.76 -0.79
C ALA A 79 1.47 -1.60 0.08
N GLY A 80 0.23 -1.13 0.22
CA GLY A 80 -0.73 -1.66 1.19
C GLY A 80 -1.27 -3.06 0.85
N ALA A 81 -1.23 -3.98 1.81
CA ALA A 81 -1.70 -5.36 1.65
C ALA A 81 -3.18 -5.55 2.06
N GLY A 82 -4.02 -4.52 1.97
CA GLY A 82 -5.42 -4.56 2.43
C GLY A 82 -6.32 -5.50 1.63
N GLY A 83 -5.96 -5.81 0.38
CA GLY A 83 -6.61 -6.85 -0.44
C GLY A 83 -6.02 -8.24 -0.25
N GLY A 84 -5.06 -8.39 0.67
CA GLY A 84 -4.27 -9.60 0.94
C GLY A 84 -3.01 -9.72 0.08
N SER A 85 -2.29 -10.82 0.27
CA SER A 85 -1.11 -11.21 -0.51
C SER A 85 -1.10 -12.72 -0.72
N GLU A 86 -0.85 -13.16 -1.96
CA GLU A 86 -0.74 -14.58 -2.30
C GLU A 86 0.46 -15.24 -1.61
N LEU A 87 1.46 -14.47 -1.16
CA LEU A 87 2.54 -14.99 -0.31
C LEU A 87 2.03 -15.43 1.06
N ALA A 88 0.98 -14.79 1.58
CA ALA A 88 0.36 -15.19 2.84
C ALA A 88 -0.45 -16.48 2.67
N ASP A 89 -1.15 -16.65 1.55
CA ASP A 89 -1.82 -17.92 1.20
C ASP A 89 -0.80 -19.07 1.14
N LEU A 90 0.30 -18.85 0.41
CA LEU A 90 1.41 -19.80 0.34
C LEU A 90 2.04 -20.09 1.71
N ALA A 91 2.21 -19.08 2.55
CA ALA A 91 2.81 -19.26 3.87
C ALA A 91 1.98 -20.17 4.77
N VAL A 92 0.66 -19.94 4.79
CA VAL A 92 -0.27 -20.78 5.55
C VAL A 92 -0.30 -22.21 5.00
N ASP A 93 -0.32 -22.38 3.68
CA ASP A 93 -0.27 -23.71 3.06
C ASP A 93 1.01 -24.48 3.43
N LEU A 94 2.16 -23.79 3.43
CA LEU A 94 3.46 -24.39 3.75
C LEU A 94 3.63 -24.70 5.24
N GLN A 95 2.96 -24.02 6.16
CA GLN A 95 3.02 -24.35 7.60
C GLN A 95 2.51 -25.77 7.88
N SER A 96 1.58 -26.25 7.05
CA SER A 96 1.02 -27.61 7.15
C SER A 96 1.83 -28.67 6.39
N ASN A 97 2.90 -28.30 5.68
CA ASN A 97 3.62 -29.17 4.74
C ASN A 97 5.16 -29.03 4.87
N ASP A 98 5.80 -30.05 5.46
CA ASP A 98 7.26 -30.10 5.74
C ASP A 98 8.19 -30.23 4.51
N SER A 99 7.69 -29.98 3.29
CA SER A 99 8.49 -30.13 2.07
C SER A 99 9.51 -29.00 1.87
N TRP A 100 10.78 -29.33 2.08
CA TRP A 100 11.94 -28.44 1.96
C TRP A 100 12.32 -28.02 0.53
N TYR A 101 11.71 -28.61 -0.51
CA TYR A 101 12.09 -28.46 -1.93
C TYR A 101 11.72 -27.10 -2.59
N MET A 102 11.19 -26.16 -1.83
CA MET A 102 10.62 -24.89 -2.32
C MET A 102 11.57 -23.68 -2.08
N LEU A 103 12.88 -23.84 -2.31
CA LEU A 103 13.90 -22.80 -2.10
C LEU A 103 13.54 -21.40 -2.67
N PRO A 104 13.02 -21.25 -3.91
CA PRO A 104 12.60 -19.93 -4.41
C PRO A 104 11.43 -19.33 -3.61
N PHE A 105 10.50 -20.16 -3.12
CA PHE A 105 9.36 -19.72 -2.31
C PHE A 105 9.79 -19.33 -0.88
N LYS A 106 10.80 -20.00 -0.32
CA LYS A 106 11.41 -19.61 0.97
C LYS A 106 12.13 -18.27 0.87
N ALA A 107 12.69 -17.90 -0.29
CA ALA A 107 13.30 -16.59 -0.49
C ALA A 107 12.25 -15.48 -0.51
N ALA A 108 11.18 -15.65 -1.30
CA ALA A 108 10.05 -14.72 -1.33
C ALA A 108 9.40 -14.55 0.06
N LEU A 109 9.22 -15.66 0.78
CA LEU A 109 8.69 -15.66 2.15
C LEU A 109 9.67 -15.06 3.17
N SER A 110 10.97 -15.33 3.04
CA SER A 110 11.97 -14.69 3.89
C SER A 110 11.91 -13.18 3.72
N TYR A 111 11.84 -12.69 2.48
CA TYR A 111 11.65 -11.27 2.21
C TYR A 111 10.32 -10.73 2.78
N PHE A 112 9.21 -11.45 2.59
CA PHE A 112 7.89 -11.14 3.17
C PHE A 112 7.88 -11.07 4.71
N THR A 113 8.67 -11.91 5.37
CA THR A 113 8.79 -11.99 6.84
C THR A 113 9.86 -11.07 7.43
N GLY A 114 10.52 -10.25 6.61
CA GLY A 114 11.60 -9.36 7.08
C GLY A 114 12.95 -10.07 7.30
N GLY A 115 13.23 -11.12 6.51
CA GLY A 115 14.51 -11.83 6.44
C GLY A 115 14.56 -13.15 7.21
N SER A 116 13.43 -13.68 7.70
CA SER A 116 13.42 -14.95 8.43
C SER A 116 13.44 -16.15 7.49
N THR A 117 14.47 -16.99 7.58
CA THR A 117 14.57 -18.25 6.81
C THR A 117 13.76 -19.40 7.43
N THR A 118 13.22 -19.20 8.63
CA THR A 118 12.37 -20.17 9.34
C THR A 118 10.95 -19.63 9.42
N MET A 119 9.98 -20.46 9.06
CA MET A 119 8.57 -20.17 9.32
C MET A 119 8.37 -20.00 10.84
N PRO A 120 7.72 -18.92 11.28
CA PRO A 120 7.35 -18.80 12.68
C PRO A 120 6.29 -19.83 13.06
N ASP A 121 6.35 -20.30 14.31
CA ASP A 121 5.36 -21.27 14.84
C ASP A 121 3.93 -20.68 14.85
N ASP A 122 3.83 -19.36 14.99
CA ASP A 122 2.58 -18.60 14.87
C ASP A 122 2.68 -17.65 13.67
N LEU A 123 1.80 -17.84 12.69
CA LEU A 123 1.76 -17.01 11.49
C LEU A 123 0.97 -15.72 11.70
N GLY A 124 0.20 -15.58 12.79
CA GLY A 124 -0.50 -14.35 13.16
C GLY A 124 -1.15 -13.62 11.98
N THR A 125 -0.66 -12.41 11.70
CA THR A 125 -1.12 -11.55 10.61
C THR A 125 -1.10 -12.20 9.23
N MET A 126 -0.30 -13.23 8.96
CA MET A 126 -0.34 -13.91 7.66
C MET A 126 -1.68 -14.61 7.42
N TYR A 127 -2.30 -15.17 8.46
CA TYR A 127 -3.64 -15.72 8.32
C TYR A 127 -4.66 -14.63 7.97
N ASP A 128 -4.47 -13.41 8.47
CA ASP A 128 -5.31 -12.26 8.15
C ASP A 128 -5.04 -11.73 6.73
N LEU A 129 -3.80 -11.88 6.24
CA LEU A 129 -3.35 -11.41 4.92
C LEU A 129 -3.63 -12.38 3.78
N GLN A 130 -4.06 -13.62 4.05
CA GLN A 130 -4.58 -14.50 3.02
C GLN A 130 -5.61 -13.75 2.16
N VAL A 131 -5.55 -13.86 0.83
CA VAL A 131 -6.37 -13.00 -0.06
C VAL A 131 -7.85 -13.10 0.26
N THR A 132 -8.32 -14.30 0.57
CA THR A 132 -9.71 -14.52 0.97
C THR A 132 -10.01 -13.89 2.34
N THR A 133 -9.16 -14.10 3.35
CA THR A 133 -9.38 -13.56 4.70
C THR A 133 -9.31 -12.04 4.71
N ALA A 134 -8.27 -11.46 4.12
CA ALA A 134 -8.05 -10.03 4.05
C ALA A 134 -9.26 -9.33 3.45
N ARG A 135 -9.85 -9.86 2.37
CA ARG A 135 -11.02 -9.24 1.73
C ARG A 135 -12.33 -9.33 2.53
N ASN A 136 -12.35 -10.08 3.62
CA ASN A 136 -13.50 -10.23 4.50
C ASN A 136 -13.34 -9.51 5.86
N ILE A 137 -12.13 -9.11 6.23
CA ILE A 137 -11.89 -8.31 7.44
C ILE A 137 -12.28 -6.87 7.18
N ALA A 138 -13.07 -6.27 8.08
CA ALA A 138 -13.37 -4.83 8.08
C ALA A 138 -13.82 -4.32 6.70
N THR A 139 -14.97 -4.81 6.23
CA THR A 139 -15.53 -4.52 4.90
C THR A 139 -16.54 -3.39 4.91
N THR A 140 -16.77 -2.74 6.05
CA THR A 140 -17.77 -1.68 6.18
C THR A 140 -17.27 -0.42 5.48
N PRO A 141 -18.05 0.16 4.54
CA PRO A 141 -17.68 1.43 3.95
C PRO A 141 -17.58 2.54 5.01
N ASN A 142 -16.44 3.24 5.07
CA ASN A 142 -16.24 4.39 5.95
C ASN A 142 -15.83 5.64 5.14
N SER A 143 -16.06 6.84 5.69
CA SER A 143 -15.89 8.12 4.99
C SER A 143 -14.43 8.57 4.83
N ILE A 144 -13.47 7.83 5.40
CA ILE A 144 -12.07 8.25 5.42
C ILE A 144 -11.40 7.87 4.09
N PRO A 145 -10.92 8.83 3.30
CA PRO A 145 -10.25 8.54 2.04
C PRO A 145 -8.93 7.81 2.28
N ARG A 146 -8.69 6.79 1.46
CA ARG A 146 -7.48 5.96 1.48
C ARG A 146 -6.67 6.25 0.24
N LEU A 147 -5.63 7.05 0.39
CA LEU A 147 -4.71 7.43 -0.67
C LEU A 147 -3.67 6.33 -0.84
N ARG A 148 -3.52 5.80 -2.05
CA ARG A 148 -2.78 4.56 -2.30
C ARG A 148 -1.56 4.84 -3.17
N PHE A 149 -0.42 4.34 -2.73
CA PHE A 149 0.80 4.27 -3.52
C PHE A 149 1.11 2.81 -3.79
N ALA A 150 1.26 2.44 -5.07
CA ALA A 150 1.66 1.09 -5.45
C ALA A 150 3.03 1.06 -6.15
N GLY A 151 3.83 0.03 -5.85
CA GLY A 151 5.08 -0.28 -6.54
C GLY A 151 4.93 -1.47 -7.49
N GLY A 152 5.76 -1.53 -8.54
CA GLY A 152 5.84 -2.66 -9.48
C GLY A 152 7.21 -3.33 -9.55
N GLY A 153 8.13 -2.95 -8.65
CA GLY A 153 9.55 -3.29 -8.73
C GLY A 153 9.92 -4.61 -8.06
N ASP A 154 11.12 -5.10 -8.37
CA ASP A 154 11.61 -6.41 -7.94
C ASP A 154 12.82 -6.31 -7.00
N ASP A 155 12.65 -6.77 -5.75
CA ASP A 155 13.71 -6.98 -4.76
C ASP A 155 13.98 -8.47 -4.51
N ALA A 156 13.13 -9.36 -4.99
CA ALA A 156 13.13 -10.79 -4.67
C ALA A 156 13.68 -11.68 -5.81
N TYR A 157 14.51 -11.12 -6.70
CA TYR A 157 15.14 -11.82 -7.82
C TYR A 157 14.12 -12.62 -8.67
N MET A 158 12.99 -12.01 -9.02
CA MET A 158 11.89 -12.57 -9.82
C MET A 158 11.16 -13.78 -9.20
N THR A 159 11.44 -14.17 -7.95
CA THR A 159 10.84 -15.38 -7.36
C THR A 159 9.39 -15.20 -6.95
N SER A 160 8.99 -13.98 -6.56
CA SER A 160 7.61 -13.63 -6.21
C SER A 160 6.67 -13.53 -7.43
N LYS A 161 7.22 -13.19 -8.60
CA LYS A 161 6.48 -12.98 -9.87
C LYS A 161 5.75 -14.24 -10.37
N ALA A 162 6.16 -15.42 -9.93
CA ALA A 162 5.49 -16.68 -10.24
C ALA A 162 4.31 -16.99 -9.30
N ILE A 163 4.15 -16.22 -8.22
CA ILE A 163 3.16 -16.43 -7.15
C ILE A 163 2.11 -15.31 -7.17
N LEU A 164 2.58 -14.08 -7.26
CA LEU A 164 1.75 -12.87 -7.25
C LEU A 164 1.12 -12.66 -8.62
N ASN A 165 -0.16 -12.32 -8.65
CA ASN A 165 -0.90 -12.19 -9.90
C ASN A 165 -0.76 -10.78 -10.51
N GLY A 166 -0.25 -10.70 -11.74
CA GLY A 166 -0.02 -9.42 -12.45
C GLY A 166 1.26 -8.73 -11.98
N THR A 167 1.27 -7.40 -12.04
CA THR A 167 2.38 -6.60 -11.50
C THR A 167 2.33 -6.58 -9.96
N ASP A 168 3.50 -6.51 -9.33
CA ASP A 168 3.68 -6.56 -7.88
C ASP A 168 5.01 -5.90 -7.49
N ASP A 169 5.14 -5.56 -6.21
CA ASP A 169 6.35 -4.96 -5.62
C ASP A 169 7.29 -5.98 -4.96
N SER A 170 7.18 -7.27 -5.32
CA SER A 170 7.79 -8.45 -4.69
C SER A 170 7.05 -9.07 -3.51
N VAL A 171 6.08 -8.36 -2.91
CA VAL A 171 5.36 -8.81 -1.71
C VAL A 171 3.86 -8.68 -1.87
N VAL A 172 3.41 -7.60 -2.49
CA VAL A 172 2.00 -7.23 -2.64
C VAL A 172 1.70 -7.05 -4.13
N ALA A 173 0.75 -7.83 -4.64
CA ALA A 173 0.22 -7.64 -5.98
C ALA A 173 -0.54 -6.31 -6.10
N LEU A 174 -0.51 -5.69 -7.28
CA LEU A 174 -1.16 -4.40 -7.52
C LEU A 174 -2.66 -4.42 -7.21
N HIS A 175 -3.36 -5.55 -7.38
CA HIS A 175 -4.77 -5.63 -7.03
C HIS A 175 -5.04 -5.25 -5.56
N SER A 176 -4.07 -5.52 -4.68
CA SER A 176 -4.14 -5.24 -3.26
C SER A 176 -3.67 -3.81 -2.98
N ALA A 177 -2.48 -3.45 -3.49
CA ALA A 177 -1.89 -2.12 -3.31
C ALA A 177 -2.75 -0.99 -3.87
N CYS A 178 -3.40 -1.20 -5.03
CA CYS A 178 -4.32 -0.23 -5.63
C CYS A 178 -5.70 -0.19 -4.94
N GLY A 179 -6.03 -1.16 -4.08
CA GLY A 179 -7.34 -1.26 -3.44
C GLY A 179 -8.45 -1.73 -4.40
N ALA A 180 -8.15 -2.67 -5.29
CA ALA A 180 -9.11 -3.20 -6.26
C ALA A 180 -10.16 -4.10 -5.59
N ILE A 181 -11.40 -4.07 -6.11
CA ILE A 181 -12.50 -4.91 -5.60
C ILE A 181 -12.27 -6.41 -5.79
N ASN A 182 -11.48 -6.81 -6.78
CA ASN A 182 -11.21 -8.21 -7.15
C ASN A 182 -9.71 -8.52 -7.05
N ALA A 183 -9.36 -9.78 -6.77
CA ALA A 183 -7.97 -10.27 -6.71
C ALA A 183 -7.45 -10.75 -8.08
N ARG A 184 -7.77 -10.02 -9.15
CA ARG A 184 -7.27 -10.36 -10.50
C ARG A 184 -5.93 -9.69 -10.74
N GLY A 185 -5.08 -10.32 -11.55
CA GLY A 185 -3.86 -9.70 -12.04
C GLY A 185 -4.17 -8.41 -12.78
N ILE A 186 -3.55 -7.33 -12.32
CA ILE A 186 -3.59 -6.01 -12.95
C ILE A 186 -2.16 -5.55 -13.17
N ASP A 187 -1.95 -4.80 -14.23
CA ASP A 187 -0.63 -4.33 -14.62
C ASP A 187 -0.41 -2.87 -14.24
N SER A 188 -1.46 -2.16 -13.81
CA SER A 188 -1.41 -0.79 -13.28
C SER A 188 -2.58 -0.51 -12.33
N CYS A 189 -2.49 0.53 -11.50
CA CYS A 189 -3.63 1.06 -10.76
C CYS A 189 -4.61 1.88 -11.64
N SER A 190 -4.28 2.12 -12.91
CA SER A 190 -5.09 2.84 -13.88
C SER A 190 -5.34 1.98 -15.12
N SER A 191 -6.45 2.22 -15.82
CA SER A 191 -6.68 1.65 -17.15
C SER A 191 -6.19 2.54 -18.30
N ARG A 192 -5.54 3.66 -17.98
CA ARG A 192 -5.13 4.70 -18.95
C ARG A 192 -3.70 5.22 -18.74
N ILE A 193 -2.99 4.65 -17.78
CA ILE A 193 -1.65 5.06 -17.40
C ILE A 193 -0.93 3.76 -17.06
N GLU A 194 0.12 3.42 -17.77
CA GLU A 194 0.97 2.27 -17.47
C GLU A 194 1.80 2.54 -16.21
N MET A 195 2.40 1.48 -15.63
CA MET A 195 3.15 1.62 -14.38
C MET A 195 4.36 2.53 -14.48
N ASP A 196 4.93 2.63 -15.67
CA ASP A 196 6.05 3.50 -16.00
C ASP A 196 5.63 4.97 -16.18
N GLY A 197 4.32 5.27 -16.19
CA GLY A 197 3.79 6.62 -16.40
C GLY A 197 3.40 6.95 -17.84
N GLN A 198 3.53 6.00 -18.78
CA GLN A 198 3.03 6.16 -20.13
C GLN A 198 1.50 6.29 -20.12
N VAL A 199 0.98 7.31 -20.81
CA VAL A 199 -0.46 7.53 -20.99
C VAL A 199 -0.95 6.65 -22.13
N ASP A 200 -1.16 5.37 -21.82
CA ASP A 200 -1.71 4.37 -22.75
C ASP A 200 -2.67 3.40 -22.03
N SER A 201 -3.33 2.53 -22.80
CA SER A 201 -4.24 1.51 -22.30
C SER A 201 -3.49 0.47 -21.46
N ALA A 202 -3.71 0.50 -20.15
CA ALA A 202 -3.20 -0.50 -19.23
C ALA A 202 -4.31 -1.45 -18.73
N ASN A 203 -3.92 -2.65 -18.30
CA ASN A 203 -4.79 -3.54 -17.56
C ASN A 203 -4.97 -3.04 -16.11
N GLY A 204 -5.82 -2.04 -15.92
CA GLY A 204 -6.15 -1.47 -14.61
C GLY A 204 -7.31 -2.18 -13.91
N PRO A 205 -7.69 -1.81 -12.67
CA PRO A 205 -8.78 -2.44 -11.92
C PRO A 205 -10.18 -2.14 -12.51
N ASP A 206 -11.11 -3.11 -12.42
CA ASP A 206 -12.52 -2.92 -12.85
C ASP A 206 -13.30 -1.98 -11.93
N GLY A 207 -12.80 -1.81 -10.71
CA GLY A 207 -13.39 -1.01 -9.66
C GLY A 207 -12.49 -1.00 -8.43
N LEU A 208 -12.69 0.00 -7.60
CA LEU A 208 -11.95 0.19 -6.36
C LEU A 208 -12.88 -0.02 -5.17
N VAL A 209 -12.34 -0.54 -4.08
CA VAL A 209 -13.04 -0.57 -2.79
C VAL A 209 -13.43 0.86 -2.43
N TYR A 210 -14.57 1.03 -1.76
CA TYR A 210 -15.09 2.35 -1.40
C TYR A 210 -14.01 3.23 -0.75
N ASN A 211 -13.95 4.51 -1.17
CA ASN A 211 -12.98 5.50 -0.70
C ASN A 211 -11.49 5.13 -0.88
N ASN A 212 -11.16 4.20 -1.77
CA ASN A 212 -9.78 3.95 -2.17
C ASN A 212 -9.42 4.78 -3.39
N TYR A 213 -8.26 5.44 -3.34
CA TYR A 213 -7.77 6.36 -4.36
C TYR A 213 -6.30 6.05 -4.65
N PRO A 214 -6.00 5.23 -5.68
CA PRO A 214 -4.67 5.22 -6.29
C PRO A 214 -4.28 6.62 -6.72
N ILE A 215 -3.23 7.14 -6.11
CA ILE A 215 -2.72 8.49 -6.36
C ILE A 215 -1.37 8.44 -7.08
N LEU A 216 -0.51 7.49 -6.71
CA LEU A 216 0.85 7.36 -7.22
C LEU A 216 1.14 5.89 -7.54
N GLN A 217 1.95 5.66 -8.56
CA GLN A 217 2.52 4.36 -8.89
C GLN A 217 3.94 4.51 -9.43
N GLY A 218 4.76 3.47 -9.33
CA GLY A 218 6.06 3.43 -10.00
C GLY A 218 6.50 2.03 -10.36
N GLU A 219 6.98 1.87 -11.60
CA GLU A 219 7.32 0.58 -12.20
C GLU A 219 8.47 -0.12 -11.46
N ASN A 220 9.56 0.58 -11.13
CA ASN A 220 10.75 -0.06 -10.54
C ASN A 220 10.85 0.18 -9.02
N ILE A 221 9.71 0.32 -8.35
CA ILE A 221 9.65 0.52 -6.91
C ILE A 221 9.24 -0.78 -6.24
N SER A 222 10.19 -1.39 -5.54
CA SER A 222 9.97 -2.58 -4.74
C SER A 222 9.32 -2.29 -3.39
N HIS A 223 8.88 -3.37 -2.71
CA HIS A 223 8.15 -3.29 -1.45
C HIS A 223 8.98 -2.64 -0.34
N ALA A 224 10.28 -2.91 -0.26
CA ALA A 224 11.19 -2.24 0.67
C ALA A 224 11.68 -0.90 0.13
N GLY A 225 11.82 -0.76 -1.19
CA GLY A 225 12.21 0.50 -1.84
C GLY A 225 11.28 1.66 -1.51
N ILE A 226 9.98 1.40 -1.35
CA ILE A 226 9.00 2.42 -0.92
C ILE A 226 9.24 2.94 0.51
N MET A 227 9.94 2.16 1.36
CA MET A 227 10.31 2.53 2.73
C MET A 227 11.70 3.17 2.82
N SER A 228 12.54 3.11 1.78
CA SER A 228 13.92 3.57 1.86
C SER A 228 14.01 5.03 2.29
N PHE A 229 14.80 5.28 3.34
CA PHE A 229 15.04 6.59 3.94
C PHE A 229 16.39 7.16 3.46
N TYR A 230 16.50 8.48 3.48
CA TYR A 230 17.70 9.25 3.10
C TYR A 230 18.98 8.63 3.68
N GLY A 231 19.94 8.26 2.82
CA GLY A 231 21.27 7.77 3.23
C GLY A 231 21.55 6.28 2.98
N THR A 232 20.55 5.49 2.58
CA THR A 232 20.79 4.23 1.85
C THR A 232 20.63 4.50 0.36
N THR A 233 21.59 4.08 -0.45
CA THR A 233 21.51 4.17 -1.92
C THR A 233 20.16 3.63 -2.39
N ASN A 234 19.49 4.41 -3.23
CA ASN A 234 18.11 4.24 -3.73
C ASN A 234 17.11 5.04 -2.89
N ALA A 235 17.08 6.37 -3.15
CA ALA A 235 15.82 7.11 -3.24
C ALA A 235 14.89 6.36 -4.23
N ILE A 236 13.67 6.82 -4.44
CA ILE A 236 12.86 6.28 -5.54
C ILE A 236 13.72 6.39 -6.81
N ASP A 237 14.33 5.30 -7.30
CA ASP A 237 15.39 5.38 -8.33
C ASP A 237 14.81 5.76 -9.71
N ASP A 238 13.50 5.97 -9.74
CA ASP A 238 12.69 6.39 -10.88
C ASP A 238 11.63 7.42 -10.49
N GLU A 239 11.10 8.12 -11.48
CA GLU A 239 10.02 9.07 -11.25
C GLU A 239 8.68 8.38 -10.98
N LEU A 240 7.83 9.03 -10.19
CA LEU A 240 6.50 8.54 -9.83
C LEU A 240 5.47 9.00 -10.85
N ALA A 241 4.78 8.03 -11.44
CA ALA A 241 3.60 8.31 -12.21
C ALA A 241 2.44 8.68 -11.28
N TYR A 242 1.72 9.75 -11.60
CA TYR A 242 0.48 10.07 -10.89
C TYR A 242 -0.69 9.37 -11.57
N VAL A 243 -1.49 8.65 -10.79
CA VAL A 243 -2.72 7.98 -11.26
C VAL A 243 -3.91 8.92 -11.13
N ARG A 244 -3.99 9.63 -10.00
CA ARG A 244 -5.02 10.60 -9.71
C ARG A 244 -4.40 11.79 -9.01
N ASN A 245 -4.61 12.97 -9.59
CA ASN A 245 -4.11 14.23 -9.07
C ASN A 245 -5.23 15.31 -9.10
N SER A 246 -5.04 16.39 -8.35
CA SER A 246 -5.91 17.58 -8.34
C SER A 246 -7.36 17.28 -7.97
N PHE A 247 -7.55 16.61 -6.83
CA PHE A 247 -8.88 16.33 -6.27
C PHE A 247 -8.93 16.65 -4.78
N SER A 248 -10.13 16.76 -4.22
CA SER A 248 -10.33 16.91 -2.79
C SER A 248 -11.25 15.81 -2.25
N SER A 249 -10.95 15.30 -1.07
CA SER A 249 -11.78 14.33 -0.36
C SER A 249 -11.70 14.58 1.13
N ASN A 250 -12.85 14.58 1.82
CA ASN A 250 -12.95 14.81 3.27
C ASN A 250 -12.19 16.06 3.77
N GLY A 251 -12.22 17.15 2.99
CA GLY A 251 -11.51 18.40 3.29
C GLY A 251 -10.00 18.38 3.01
N LEU A 252 -9.43 17.23 2.61
CA LEU A 252 -8.04 17.11 2.19
C LEU A 252 -7.92 17.35 0.68
N SER A 253 -7.05 18.28 0.27
CA SER A 253 -6.69 18.49 -1.13
C SER A 253 -5.46 17.66 -1.48
N VAL A 254 -5.54 16.89 -2.56
CA VAL A 254 -4.43 16.07 -3.08
C VAL A 254 -4.00 16.70 -4.41
N THR A 255 -2.91 17.46 -4.38
CA THR A 255 -2.35 18.13 -5.56
C THR A 255 -0.82 18.02 -5.55
N PHE A 256 -0.29 17.17 -6.43
CA PHE A 256 1.14 17.05 -6.70
C PHE A 256 1.56 18.08 -7.76
N ASP A 257 2.80 18.60 -7.66
CA ASP A 257 3.46 19.28 -8.77
C ASP A 257 3.84 18.22 -9.82
N THR A 258 3.22 18.29 -11.00
CA THR A 258 3.38 17.29 -12.05
C THR A 258 3.87 17.88 -13.35
N TYR A 259 4.32 16.99 -14.22
CA TYR A 259 4.67 17.36 -15.58
C TYR A 259 4.33 16.23 -16.56
N VAL A 260 4.21 16.60 -17.82
CA VAL A 260 3.92 15.70 -18.93
C VAL A 260 4.96 15.96 -20.02
N TYR A 261 5.53 14.91 -20.60
CA TYR A 261 6.41 15.03 -21.75
C TYR A 261 6.03 14.01 -22.83
N ASN A 262 6.41 14.32 -24.07
CA ASN A 262 6.21 13.42 -25.19
C ASN A 262 7.56 12.87 -25.64
N TYR A 263 7.67 11.55 -25.72
CA TYR A 263 8.85 10.83 -26.17
C TYR A 263 8.59 10.24 -27.55
N LYS A 264 9.55 10.41 -28.47
CA LYS A 264 9.50 9.78 -29.78
C LYS A 264 10.86 9.18 -30.08
N PRO A 265 11.02 7.85 -30.01
CA PRO A 265 12.25 7.20 -30.41
C PRO A 265 12.65 7.56 -31.83
N TRP A 266 13.95 7.66 -32.10
CA TRP A 266 14.45 8.05 -33.44
C TRP A 266 14.08 7.04 -34.54
N TRP A 267 13.77 5.79 -34.17
CA TRP A 267 13.29 4.74 -35.08
C TRP A 267 11.78 4.79 -35.32
N TYR A 268 11.01 5.61 -34.59
CA TYR A 268 9.61 5.84 -34.93
C TYR A 268 9.55 6.56 -36.26
N GLY A 269 8.92 5.93 -37.25
CA GLY A 269 8.68 6.55 -38.55
C GLY A 269 7.99 7.91 -38.40
N PHE A 270 8.08 8.76 -39.41
CA PHE A 270 7.52 10.11 -39.32
C PHE A 270 6.01 10.10 -39.00
N TRP A 271 5.30 9.05 -39.42
CA TRP A 271 3.87 8.83 -39.22
C TRP A 271 3.44 8.39 -37.82
N ALA A 272 4.38 7.93 -36.98
CA ALA A 272 4.08 7.48 -35.64
C ALA A 272 3.92 8.68 -34.69
N SER A 273 2.94 8.62 -33.80
CA SER A 273 2.79 9.58 -32.70
C SER A 273 3.93 9.44 -31.70
N ALA A 274 4.19 10.49 -30.94
CA ALA A 274 5.03 10.40 -29.76
C ALA A 274 4.22 9.76 -28.62
N ASP A 275 4.86 8.94 -27.81
CA ASP A 275 4.30 8.40 -26.58
C ASP A 275 4.29 9.50 -25.53
N GLN A 276 3.23 9.61 -24.75
CA GLN A 276 3.08 10.63 -23.72
C GLN A 276 3.33 10.02 -22.36
N TYR A 277 4.08 10.70 -21.51
CA TYR A 277 4.38 10.26 -20.15
C TYR A 277 4.03 11.33 -19.12
N GLN A 278 3.65 10.92 -17.92
CA GLN A 278 3.22 11.82 -16.85
C GLN A 278 3.80 11.46 -15.48
N TYR A 279 4.39 12.44 -14.80
CA TYR A 279 5.13 12.21 -13.55
C TYR A 279 4.94 13.33 -12.53
N VAL A 280 5.26 13.01 -11.27
CA VAL A 280 5.45 13.99 -10.18
C VAL A 280 6.87 14.58 -10.28
N ARG A 281 6.96 15.91 -10.27
CA ARG A 281 8.23 16.61 -10.47
C ARG A 281 9.20 16.33 -9.33
N GLY A 282 10.41 15.89 -9.69
CA GLY A 282 11.50 15.67 -8.74
C GLY A 282 11.23 14.53 -7.75
N SER A 283 10.28 13.64 -8.04
CA SER A 283 9.98 12.52 -7.15
C SER A 283 11.11 11.49 -7.07
N GLY A 284 11.92 11.36 -8.14
CA GLY A 284 13.08 10.46 -8.12
C GLY A 284 14.19 10.92 -7.17
N ASP A 285 14.21 12.21 -6.83
CA ASP A 285 15.20 12.79 -5.90
C ASP A 285 14.67 12.89 -4.46
N LYS A 286 13.44 12.42 -4.20
CA LYS A 286 12.73 12.61 -2.92
C LYS A 286 12.35 11.29 -2.28
N MET A 287 12.23 11.32 -0.95
CA MET A 287 11.58 10.24 -0.22
C MET A 287 10.06 10.31 -0.39
N VAL A 288 9.38 9.17 -0.32
CA VAL A 288 7.91 9.12 -0.32
C VAL A 288 7.31 9.98 0.80
N SER A 289 7.95 10.00 1.98
CA SER A 289 7.54 10.85 3.11
C SER A 289 7.67 12.35 2.81
N GLU A 290 8.69 12.76 2.05
CA GLU A 290 8.87 14.15 1.62
C GLU A 290 7.81 14.53 0.58
N ILE A 291 7.52 13.66 -0.38
CA ILE A 291 6.45 13.86 -1.36
C ILE A 291 5.08 14.03 -0.67
N ILE A 292 4.80 13.19 0.33
CA ILE A 292 3.60 13.30 1.17
C ILE A 292 3.58 14.64 1.91
N TYR A 293 4.68 15.00 2.58
CA TYR A 293 4.77 16.24 3.34
C TYR A 293 4.54 17.46 2.46
N ASP A 294 5.22 17.53 1.31
CA ASP A 294 5.08 18.63 0.34
C ASP A 294 3.66 18.76 -0.21
N THR A 295 2.92 17.65 -0.28
CA THR A 295 1.54 17.63 -0.81
C THR A 295 0.52 18.10 0.23
N PHE A 296 0.69 17.72 1.50
CA PHE A 296 -0.34 17.91 2.54
C PHE A 296 -0.03 18.99 3.56
N ASN A 297 1.15 19.58 3.53
CA ASN A 297 1.55 20.67 4.43
C ASN A 297 1.63 22.05 3.71
N GLN A 298 0.79 22.27 2.70
CA GLN A 298 0.67 23.54 1.97
C GLN A 298 -0.33 24.50 2.62
#